data_AF-A0A437QS36-F1
#
_entry.id   AF-A0A437QS36-F1
#
_cell.length_a   1.000
_cell.length_b   1.000
_cell.length_c   1.000
_cell.angle_alpha   90.00
_cell.angle_beta   90.00
_cell.angle_gamma   90.00
#
_symmetry.space_group_name_H-M   'P 1'
#
loop_
_entity.id
_entity.type
_entity.pdbx_description
1 polymer ?
#
loop_
_entity_poly.entity_id
_entity_poly.type
_entity_poly.pdbx_seq_one_letter_code
_entity_poly.pdbx_strand_id
1 'polypeptide(L)'
;MKGSNSKQNKSVNLRLVLSQVVTHRPVSRADIARATHLTKQTITNLIDELLATQLVIESGIKKEKVGKPSTMLMLNTELCFSLAIRVFPHQVEVALCQLDGTVLGNIRQPAHSEQAETVQQLATELLAQHQINRHQLLGAGLTLVQFGDVAVEQRQQQNQLLQQQLIGLLQLPVAIEHTAAACAAYHLLHGEAKLLDSFCYIHLGQQLDAALVYDRKLLLGHNGLTGALGEIFVTPDLDEKTTELGRLNDYASVASLTNFIRKKQPQLQTQSLLTINAESAGDKLDPWFALSTEPMRIAIHTLESIFNCQTIIIGGEVSSWFLDKLISRLRPFIPSVAQFGKREVPRLIKTPDVELIALKGLGTLPLHAAIRLDATNTIGLPPVSALTPLQQLIFNDPDQGSATIDED
;
A
#
# COMPACT_ATOMS: atom_id res chain seq x y z
N MET A 1 20.15 -2.48 29.64
CA MET A 1 20.84 -2.35 28.34
C MET A 1 21.48 -3.69 28.01
N LYS A 2 20.89 -4.49 27.11
CA LYS A 2 21.57 -5.66 26.53
C LYS A 2 22.45 -5.15 25.37
N GLY A 3 23.69 -5.63 25.27
CA GLY A 3 24.60 -5.22 24.21
C GLY A 3 24.10 -5.68 22.84
N SER A 4 24.14 -4.81 21.84
CA SER A 4 23.76 -5.15 20.46
C SER A 4 24.82 -6.05 19.81
N ASN A 5 24.41 -7.19 19.25
CA ASN A 5 25.28 -8.15 18.57
C ASN A 5 25.67 -7.63 17.16
N SER A 6 26.87 -7.99 16.67
CA SER A 6 27.38 -7.51 15.37
C SER A 6 26.48 -7.88 14.19
N LYS A 7 25.79 -9.03 14.25
CA LYS A 7 24.81 -9.46 13.24
C LYS A 7 23.53 -8.63 13.25
N GLN A 8 23.02 -8.26 14.43
CA GLN A 8 21.82 -7.41 14.57
C GLN A 8 22.09 -6.01 14.02
N ASN A 9 23.27 -5.46 14.33
CA ASN A 9 23.72 -4.19 13.74
C ASN A 9 23.83 -4.27 12.21
N LYS A 10 24.18 -5.44 11.65
CA LYS A 10 24.26 -5.62 10.19
C LYS A 10 22.88 -5.60 9.53
N SER A 11 21.89 -6.35 10.05
CA SER A 11 20.50 -6.35 9.56
C SER A 11 19.92 -4.92 9.53
N VAL A 12 20.03 -4.21 10.66
CA VAL A 12 19.56 -2.83 10.81
C VAL A 12 20.26 -1.89 9.80
N ASN A 13 21.58 -1.98 9.67
CA ASN A 13 22.33 -1.16 8.72
C ASN A 13 21.97 -1.48 7.26
N LEU A 14 21.77 -2.75 6.91
CA LEU A 14 21.36 -3.15 5.58
C LEU A 14 20.00 -2.55 5.22
N ARG A 15 19.01 -2.62 6.12
CA ARG A 15 17.69 -2.01 5.92
C ARG A 15 17.77 -0.51 5.76
N LEU A 16 18.60 0.14 6.58
CA LEU A 16 18.86 1.57 6.46
C LEU A 16 19.46 1.92 5.10
N VAL A 17 20.47 1.18 4.64
CA VAL A 17 21.08 1.38 3.30
C VAL A 17 20.07 1.15 2.19
N LEU A 18 19.29 0.07 2.24
CA LEU A 18 18.26 -0.22 1.26
C LEU A 18 17.19 0.88 1.24
N SER A 19 16.77 1.40 2.39
CA SER A 19 15.80 2.50 2.49
C SER A 19 16.28 3.76 1.74
N GLN A 20 17.59 4.05 1.80
CA GLN A 20 18.18 5.18 1.07
C GLN A 20 18.17 4.94 -0.44
N VAL A 21 18.48 3.71 -0.88
CA VAL A 21 18.39 3.34 -2.31
C VAL A 21 16.96 3.46 -2.81
N VAL A 22 15.97 2.94 -2.08
CA VAL A 22 14.56 2.99 -2.48
C VAL A 22 14.05 4.43 -2.56
N THR A 23 14.32 5.24 -1.53
CA THR A 23 13.76 6.58 -1.38
C THR A 23 14.43 7.60 -2.31
N HIS A 24 15.76 7.56 -2.41
CA HIS A 24 16.54 8.60 -3.11
C HIS A 24 17.06 8.16 -4.48
N ARG A 25 16.56 7.04 -5.04
CA ARG A 25 16.97 6.56 -6.37
C ARG A 25 16.79 7.62 -7.47
N PRO A 26 17.76 7.75 -8.40
CA PRO A 26 19.09 7.12 -8.33
C PRO A 26 19.97 7.81 -7.26
N VAL A 27 20.73 7.03 -6.46
CA VAL A 27 21.55 7.56 -5.35
C VAL A 27 23.00 7.04 -5.40
N SER A 28 23.99 7.83 -4.97
CA SER A 28 25.39 7.37 -4.92
C SER A 28 25.77 6.75 -3.56
N ARG A 29 26.81 5.91 -3.54
CA ARG A 29 27.40 5.39 -2.28
C ARG A 29 27.80 6.52 -1.33
N ALA A 30 28.26 7.65 -1.86
CA ALA A 30 28.68 8.81 -1.08
C ALA A 30 27.49 9.53 -0.43
N ASP A 31 26.35 9.63 -1.12
CA ASP A 31 25.12 10.23 -0.57
C ASP A 31 24.55 9.37 0.55
N ILE A 32 24.54 8.05 0.35
CA ILE A 32 24.11 7.10 1.39
C ILE A 32 25.00 7.23 2.63
N ALA A 33 26.34 7.28 2.46
CA ALA A 33 27.25 7.45 3.59
C ALA A 33 27.01 8.75 4.37
N ARG A 34 26.70 9.86 3.65
CA ARG A 34 26.38 11.15 4.27
C ARG A 34 25.05 11.11 5.04
N ALA A 35 24.02 10.47 4.48
CA ALA A 35 22.69 10.40 5.08
C ALA A 35 22.61 9.43 6.28
N THR A 36 23.41 8.36 6.26
CA THR A 36 23.35 7.29 7.27
C THR A 36 24.42 7.40 8.35
N HIS A 37 25.43 8.24 8.16
CA HIS A 37 26.62 8.35 9.02
C HIS A 37 27.42 7.04 9.18
N LEU A 38 27.17 6.04 8.32
CA LEU A 38 27.94 4.79 8.30
C LEU A 38 29.30 4.99 7.61
N THR A 39 30.28 4.15 7.98
CA THR A 39 31.60 4.22 7.35
C THR A 39 31.53 3.84 5.87
N LYS A 40 32.40 4.42 5.04
CA LYS A 40 32.48 4.09 3.60
C LYS A 40 32.66 2.59 3.36
N GLN A 41 33.46 1.92 4.19
CA GLN A 41 33.69 0.47 4.06
C GLN A 41 32.41 -0.32 4.37
N THR A 42 31.68 0.05 5.42
CA THR A 42 30.39 -0.58 5.75
C THR A 42 29.40 -0.43 4.61
N ILE A 43 29.28 0.78 4.05
CA ILE A 43 28.40 1.06 2.91
C ILE A 43 28.78 0.23 1.68
N THR A 44 30.06 0.16 1.33
CA THR A 44 30.52 -0.69 0.21
C THR A 44 30.12 -2.14 0.41
N ASN A 45 30.44 -2.72 1.57
CA ASN A 45 30.14 -4.13 1.84
C ASN A 45 28.62 -4.43 1.73
N LEU A 46 27.78 -3.58 2.32
CA LEU A 46 26.32 -3.78 2.30
C LEU A 46 25.74 -3.62 0.89
N ILE A 47 26.25 -2.67 0.10
CA ILE A 47 25.80 -2.47 -1.28
C ILE A 47 26.26 -3.62 -2.16
N ASP A 48 27.46 -4.14 -1.96
CA ASP A 48 27.96 -5.27 -2.74
C ASP A 48 27.14 -6.54 -2.47
N GLU A 49 26.64 -6.73 -1.24
CA GLU A 49 25.66 -7.79 -0.93
C GLU A 49 24.32 -7.59 -1.65
N LEU A 50 23.81 -6.35 -1.71
CA LEU A 50 22.59 -6.02 -2.45
C LEU A 50 22.76 -6.19 -3.97
N LEU A 51 23.92 -5.85 -4.52
CA LEU A 51 24.27 -6.06 -5.93
C LEU A 51 24.38 -7.56 -6.25
N ALA A 52 24.97 -8.36 -5.34
CA ALA A 52 25.12 -9.81 -5.51
C ALA A 52 23.77 -10.54 -5.58
N THR A 53 22.73 -10.02 -4.92
CA THR A 53 21.36 -10.56 -4.99
C THR A 53 20.53 -10.01 -6.14
N GLN A 54 21.11 -9.13 -6.97
CA GLN A 54 20.44 -8.40 -8.05
C GLN A 54 19.29 -7.49 -7.59
N LEU A 55 19.06 -7.28 -6.28
CA LEU A 55 18.02 -6.37 -5.79
C LEU A 55 18.32 -4.92 -6.15
N VAL A 56 19.60 -4.56 -6.14
CA VAL A 56 20.12 -3.24 -6.53
C VAL A 56 20.98 -3.42 -7.77
N ILE A 57 20.98 -2.40 -8.65
CA ILE A 57 21.83 -2.32 -9.83
C ILE A 57 22.54 -0.97 -9.90
N GLU A 58 23.64 -0.93 -10.64
CA GLU A 58 24.32 0.29 -11.04
C GLU A 58 23.65 0.85 -12.32
N SER A 59 23.13 2.07 -12.25
CA SER A 59 22.33 2.72 -13.32
C SER A 59 23.10 3.73 -14.17
N GLY A 60 24.44 3.71 -14.05
CA GLY A 60 25.35 4.61 -14.77
C GLY A 60 26.15 5.53 -13.84
N ILE A 61 26.77 6.55 -14.43
CA ILE A 61 27.71 7.45 -13.75
C ILE A 61 27.19 8.87 -13.78
N LYS A 62 27.02 9.49 -12.62
CA LYS A 62 26.75 10.93 -12.52
C LYS A 62 28.07 11.68 -12.52
N LYS A 63 28.25 12.59 -13.49
CA LYS A 63 29.35 13.57 -13.48
C LYS A 63 29.00 14.68 -12.49
N GLU A 64 29.75 14.76 -11.40
CA GLU A 64 29.67 15.88 -10.47
C GLU A 64 30.31 17.14 -11.10
N LYS A 65 29.78 18.34 -10.80
CA LYS A 65 30.39 19.61 -11.25
C LYS A 65 31.80 19.82 -10.64
N VAL A 66 32.06 19.19 -9.48
CA VAL A 66 33.36 19.14 -8.80
C VAL A 66 33.49 17.77 -8.13
N GLY A 67 34.55 17.02 -8.43
CA GLY A 67 34.83 15.70 -7.81
C GLY A 67 34.83 14.52 -8.79
N LYS A 68 35.18 13.33 -8.29
CA LYS A 68 35.23 12.09 -9.09
C LYS A 68 33.81 11.65 -9.46
N PRO A 69 33.56 11.21 -10.71
CA PRO A 69 32.26 10.66 -11.10
C PRO A 69 31.84 9.52 -10.17
N SER A 70 30.55 9.50 -9.79
CA SER A 70 30.01 8.50 -8.87
C SER A 70 29.03 7.57 -9.57
N THR A 71 29.16 6.28 -9.32
CA THR A 71 28.20 5.27 -9.76
C THR A 71 26.87 5.46 -9.01
N MET A 72 25.79 5.45 -9.77
CA MET A 72 24.44 5.63 -9.26
C MET A 72 23.75 4.28 -9.05
N LEU A 73 23.00 4.16 -7.96
CA LEU A 73 22.33 2.94 -7.53
C LEU A 73 20.82 3.11 -7.59
N MET A 74 20.13 2.05 -7.99
CA MET A 74 18.67 1.95 -7.97
C MET A 74 18.22 0.51 -7.79
N LEU A 75 16.92 0.31 -7.52
CA LEU A 75 16.32 -1.03 -7.51
C LEU A 75 16.35 -1.64 -8.91
N ASN A 76 16.55 -2.95 -8.95
CA ASN A 76 16.39 -3.73 -10.16
C ASN A 76 14.92 -4.09 -10.35
N THR A 77 14.26 -3.39 -11.26
CA THR A 77 12.85 -3.65 -11.60
C THR A 77 12.69 -4.75 -12.65
N GLU A 78 13.78 -5.18 -13.29
CA GLU A 78 13.74 -6.17 -14.37
C GLU A 78 13.99 -7.61 -13.89
N LEU A 79 14.67 -7.80 -12.75
CA LEU A 79 15.00 -9.13 -12.24
C LEU A 79 14.44 -9.43 -10.85
N CYS A 80 13.77 -8.46 -10.22
CA CYS A 80 13.11 -8.65 -8.93
C CYS A 80 11.65 -8.21 -8.99
N PHE A 81 10.77 -9.06 -8.47
CA PHE A 81 9.33 -8.93 -8.57
C PHE A 81 8.65 -9.22 -7.23
N SER A 82 7.35 -8.98 -7.19
CA SER A 82 6.48 -9.23 -6.05
C SER A 82 5.11 -9.70 -6.54
N LEU A 83 4.39 -10.44 -5.70
CA LEU A 83 2.98 -10.73 -5.93
C LEU A 83 2.11 -9.75 -5.14
N ALA A 84 1.03 -9.29 -5.75
CA ALA A 84 -0.04 -8.56 -5.09
C ALA A 84 -1.27 -9.47 -5.01
N ILE A 85 -1.78 -9.72 -3.82
CA ILE A 85 -2.84 -10.69 -3.56
C ILE A 85 -4.00 -9.98 -2.86
N ARG A 86 -5.18 -10.05 -3.47
CA ARG A 86 -6.43 -9.54 -2.91
C ARG A 86 -7.40 -10.69 -2.82
N VAL A 87 -7.91 -10.93 -1.62
CA VAL A 87 -8.91 -11.95 -1.39
C VAL A 87 -10.17 -11.27 -0.89
N PHE A 88 -11.24 -11.45 -1.65
CA PHE A 88 -12.61 -11.03 -1.35
C PHE A 88 -13.43 -12.28 -0.97
N PRO A 89 -14.63 -12.12 -0.38
CA PRO A 89 -15.45 -13.27 0.00
C PRO A 89 -15.81 -14.22 -1.15
N HIS A 90 -15.89 -13.71 -2.39
CA HIS A 90 -16.31 -14.48 -3.57
C HIS A 90 -15.35 -14.34 -4.76
N GLN A 91 -14.17 -13.76 -4.55
CA GLN A 91 -13.22 -13.48 -5.63
C GLN A 91 -11.80 -13.42 -5.09
N VAL A 92 -10.86 -13.92 -5.87
CA VAL A 92 -9.42 -13.71 -5.67
C VAL A 92 -8.89 -12.92 -6.86
N GLU A 93 -8.01 -11.98 -6.59
CA GLU A 93 -7.21 -11.29 -7.60
C GLU A 93 -5.73 -11.38 -7.21
N VAL A 94 -4.92 -11.87 -8.15
CA VAL A 94 -3.46 -11.93 -8.02
C VAL A 94 -2.84 -11.12 -9.15
N ALA A 95 -1.80 -10.36 -8.84
CA ALA A 95 -1.03 -9.63 -9.83
C ALA A 95 0.47 -9.82 -9.62
N LEU A 96 1.22 -9.79 -10.72
CA LEU A 96 2.67 -9.79 -10.72
C LEU A 96 3.17 -8.37 -10.92
N CYS A 97 4.00 -7.89 -9.99
CA CYS A 97 4.47 -6.51 -9.96
C CYS A 97 5.99 -6.43 -9.94
N GLN A 98 6.55 -5.44 -10.63
CA GLN A 98 7.94 -5.01 -10.44
C GLN A 98 8.09 -4.28 -9.09
N LEU A 99 9.31 -4.17 -8.57
CA LEU A 99 9.58 -3.51 -7.27
C LEU A 99 9.42 -1.98 -7.25
N ASP A 100 9.00 -1.36 -8.35
CA ASP A 100 8.56 0.04 -8.38
C ASP A 100 7.03 0.19 -8.39
N GLY A 101 6.31 -0.93 -8.26
CA GLY A 101 4.85 -0.99 -8.29
C GLY A 101 4.26 -1.11 -9.68
N THR A 102 5.05 -1.24 -10.75
CA THR A 102 4.51 -1.51 -12.09
C THR A 102 3.86 -2.89 -12.13
N VAL A 103 2.59 -2.95 -12.55
CA VAL A 103 1.83 -4.20 -12.68
C VAL A 103 2.07 -4.78 -14.07
N LEU A 104 2.64 -5.98 -14.15
CA LEU A 104 2.92 -6.67 -15.42
C LEU A 104 1.69 -7.40 -15.97
N GLY A 105 0.86 -7.93 -15.06
CA GLY A 105 -0.36 -8.63 -15.36
C GLY A 105 -1.10 -8.99 -14.08
N ASN A 106 -2.42 -9.13 -14.18
CA ASN A 106 -3.27 -9.58 -13.09
C ASN A 106 -4.34 -10.55 -13.60
N ILE A 107 -4.68 -11.52 -12.75
CA ILE A 107 -5.75 -12.48 -13.00
C ILE A 107 -6.74 -12.39 -11.85
N ARG A 108 -8.02 -12.37 -12.20
CA ARG A 108 -9.13 -12.30 -11.25
C ARG A 108 -10.07 -13.46 -11.52
N GLN A 109 -10.31 -14.27 -10.49
CA GLN A 109 -11.20 -15.43 -10.57
C GLN A 109 -12.21 -15.45 -9.42
N PRO A 110 -13.42 -15.99 -9.63
CA PRO A 110 -14.32 -16.31 -8.53
C PRO A 110 -13.62 -17.20 -7.50
N ALA A 111 -13.87 -16.94 -6.22
CA ALA A 111 -13.31 -17.71 -5.12
C ALA A 111 -14.39 -18.54 -4.43
N HIS A 112 -14.03 -19.77 -4.06
CA HIS A 112 -14.85 -20.67 -3.25
C HIS A 112 -14.15 -20.94 -1.90
N SER A 113 -14.36 -22.10 -1.28
CA SER A 113 -13.80 -22.46 0.04
C SER A 113 -12.27 -22.59 0.08
N GLU A 114 -11.58 -22.58 -1.08
CA GLU A 114 -10.15 -22.85 -1.24
C GLU A 114 -9.39 -21.62 -1.78
N GLN A 115 -9.46 -20.52 -1.03
CA GLN A 115 -8.89 -19.23 -1.45
C GLN A 115 -7.36 -19.29 -1.60
N ALA A 116 -6.67 -19.99 -0.70
CA ALA A 116 -5.21 -20.05 -0.68
C ALA A 116 -4.66 -20.87 -1.86
N GLU A 117 -5.31 -21.97 -2.22
CA GLU A 117 -5.02 -22.82 -3.36
C GLU A 117 -5.28 -22.07 -4.68
N THR A 118 -6.40 -21.33 -4.74
CA THR A 118 -6.71 -20.45 -5.89
C THR A 118 -5.60 -19.41 -6.09
N VAL A 119 -5.12 -18.78 -5.02
CA VAL A 119 -3.99 -17.83 -5.10
C VAL A 119 -2.73 -18.52 -5.63
N GLN A 120 -2.40 -19.73 -5.15
CA GLN A 120 -1.22 -20.48 -5.63
C GLN A 120 -1.31 -20.79 -7.12
N GLN A 121 -2.48 -21.23 -7.59
CA GLN A 121 -2.73 -21.51 -9.00
C GLN A 121 -2.52 -20.25 -9.85
N LEU A 122 -3.16 -19.14 -9.48
CA LEU A 122 -3.07 -17.87 -10.20
C LEU A 122 -1.65 -17.29 -10.21
N ALA A 123 -0.93 -17.39 -9.09
CA ALA A 123 0.47 -16.99 -9.00
C ALA A 123 1.33 -17.81 -9.96
N THR A 124 1.12 -19.14 -10.02
CA THR A 124 1.85 -20.03 -10.93
C THR A 124 1.58 -19.70 -12.40
N GLU A 125 0.32 -19.43 -12.74
CA GLU A 125 -0.09 -19.02 -14.09
C GLU A 125 0.58 -17.72 -14.53
N LEU A 126 0.55 -16.69 -13.66
CA LEU A 126 1.21 -15.40 -13.94
C LEU A 126 2.72 -15.54 -14.11
N LEU A 127 3.38 -16.31 -13.24
CA LEU A 127 4.81 -16.55 -13.34
C LEU A 127 5.18 -17.25 -14.66
N ALA A 128 4.40 -18.25 -15.07
CA ALA A 128 4.59 -18.94 -16.34
C ALA A 128 4.37 -18.01 -17.54
N GLN A 129 3.30 -17.21 -17.53
CA GLN A 129 2.97 -16.27 -18.61
C GLN A 129 4.10 -15.25 -18.85
N HIS A 130 4.72 -14.76 -17.77
CA HIS A 130 5.79 -13.77 -17.84
C HIS A 130 7.21 -14.37 -17.80
N GLN A 131 7.35 -15.71 -17.78
CA GLN A 131 8.64 -16.41 -17.72
C GLN A 131 9.49 -16.02 -16.51
N ILE A 132 8.85 -15.75 -15.38
CA ILE A 132 9.50 -15.32 -14.14
C ILE A 132 9.65 -16.53 -13.21
N ASN A 133 10.88 -16.72 -12.71
CA ASN A 133 11.17 -17.78 -11.76
C ASN A 133 10.81 -17.33 -10.34
N ARG A 134 10.35 -18.27 -9.49
CA ARG A 134 10.08 -18.03 -8.06
C ARG A 134 11.25 -17.34 -7.34
N HIS A 135 12.49 -17.64 -7.73
CA HIS A 135 13.69 -17.06 -7.12
C HIS A 135 13.82 -15.54 -7.30
N GLN A 136 13.13 -14.98 -8.28
CA GLN A 136 13.09 -13.55 -8.57
C GLN A 136 12.02 -12.81 -7.75
N LEU A 137 11.19 -13.53 -6.99
CA LEU A 137 10.20 -12.91 -6.11
C LEU A 137 10.83 -12.50 -4.78
N LEU A 138 10.69 -11.23 -4.42
CA LEU A 138 11.02 -10.74 -3.09
C LEU A 138 10.01 -11.26 -2.05
N GLY A 139 8.74 -11.33 -2.41
CA GLY A 139 7.66 -11.81 -1.55
C GLY A 139 6.29 -11.50 -2.15
N ALA A 140 5.24 -11.63 -1.33
CA ALA A 140 3.88 -11.30 -1.70
C ALA A 140 3.25 -10.31 -0.71
N GLY A 141 2.50 -9.33 -1.21
CA GLY A 141 1.62 -8.49 -0.42
C GLY A 141 0.19 -9.01 -0.45
N LEU A 142 -0.46 -9.06 0.70
CA LEU A 142 -1.78 -9.64 0.91
C LEU A 142 -2.72 -8.63 1.55
N THR A 143 -3.96 -8.58 1.07
CA THR A 143 -5.09 -8.00 1.80
C THR A 143 -6.27 -8.95 1.74
N LEU A 144 -6.94 -9.11 2.88
CA LEU A 144 -8.24 -9.75 2.98
C LEU A 144 -9.30 -8.65 3.05
N VAL A 145 -10.11 -8.55 2.01
CA VAL A 145 -11.23 -7.61 1.95
C VAL A 145 -12.43 -8.27 2.58
N GLN A 146 -12.95 -7.66 3.65
CA GLN A 146 -14.10 -8.15 4.39
C GLN A 146 -15.26 -7.16 4.30
N PHE A 147 -16.48 -7.67 4.35
CA PHE A 147 -17.70 -6.85 4.30
C PHE A 147 -18.43 -6.91 5.64
N GLY A 148 -19.03 -5.77 6.02
CA GLY A 148 -19.86 -5.67 7.22
C GLY A 148 -19.08 -5.57 8.53
N ASP A 149 -19.83 -5.58 9.64
CA ASP A 149 -19.31 -5.43 10.99
C ASP A 149 -18.69 -6.75 11.50
N VAL A 150 -17.48 -7.07 11.02
CA VAL A 150 -16.67 -8.18 11.54
C VAL A 150 -15.85 -7.69 12.73
N ALA A 151 -15.94 -8.41 13.86
CA ALA A 151 -15.16 -8.11 15.06
C ALA A 151 -13.65 -8.12 14.77
N VAL A 152 -12.92 -7.22 15.42
CA VAL A 152 -11.48 -6.99 15.19
C VAL A 152 -10.66 -8.26 15.39
N GLU A 153 -10.92 -9.00 16.46
CA GLU A 153 -10.21 -10.24 16.79
C GLU A 153 -10.45 -11.32 15.72
N GLN A 154 -11.69 -11.47 15.28
CA GLN A 154 -12.04 -12.42 14.22
C GLN A 154 -11.35 -12.06 12.90
N ARG A 155 -11.30 -10.77 12.57
CA ARG A 155 -10.57 -10.26 11.40
C ARG A 155 -9.07 -10.58 11.48
N GLN A 156 -8.45 -10.33 12.62
CA GLN A 156 -7.03 -10.62 12.84
C GLN A 156 -6.73 -12.13 12.74
N GLN A 157 -7.58 -12.97 13.32
CA GLN A 157 -7.44 -14.43 13.24
C GLN A 157 -7.55 -14.95 11.80
N GLN A 158 -8.55 -14.47 11.04
CA GLN A 158 -8.73 -14.85 9.63
C GLN A 158 -7.55 -14.39 8.76
N ASN A 159 -7.06 -13.17 9.00
CA ASN A 159 -5.89 -12.62 8.35
C ASN A 159 -4.64 -13.49 8.60
N GLN A 160 -4.39 -13.85 9.85
CA GLN A 160 -3.25 -14.69 10.24
C GLN A 160 -3.34 -16.09 9.64
N LEU A 161 -4.53 -16.71 9.67
CA LEU A 161 -4.75 -18.04 9.09
C LEU A 161 -4.44 -18.06 7.59
N LEU A 162 -5.01 -17.12 6.83
CA LEU A 162 -4.75 -17.07 5.38
C LEU A 162 -3.29 -16.76 5.08
N GLN A 163 -2.67 -15.84 5.83
CA GLN A 163 -1.25 -15.54 5.67
C GLN A 163 -0.39 -16.79 5.87
N GLN A 164 -0.63 -17.58 6.92
CA GLN A 164 0.09 -18.83 7.18
C GLN A 164 -0.11 -19.87 6.07
N GLN A 165 -1.35 -20.04 5.58
CA GLN A 165 -1.64 -20.94 4.46
C GLN A 165 -0.85 -20.53 3.20
N LEU A 166 -0.84 -19.23 2.87
CA LEU A 166 -0.13 -18.72 1.71
C LEU A 166 1.39 -18.83 1.86
N ILE A 167 1.94 -18.62 3.06
CA ILE A 167 3.37 -18.86 3.32
C ILE A 167 3.71 -20.32 3.03
N GLY A 168 2.89 -21.27 3.48
CA GLY A 168 3.07 -22.70 3.24
C GLY A 168 2.95 -23.09 1.76
N LEU A 169 1.97 -22.53 1.04
CA LEU A 169 1.74 -22.89 -0.37
C LEU A 169 2.70 -22.21 -1.35
N LEU A 170 3.00 -20.92 -1.13
CA LEU A 170 3.87 -20.14 -2.00
C LEU A 170 5.35 -20.31 -1.65
N GLN A 171 5.65 -20.67 -0.40
CA GLN A 171 7.01 -20.73 0.16
C GLN A 171 7.73 -19.37 0.06
N LEU A 172 6.98 -18.27 0.17
CA LEU A 172 7.46 -16.89 0.06
C LEU A 172 7.19 -16.11 1.35
N PRO A 173 7.97 -15.07 1.66
CA PRO A 173 7.57 -14.04 2.61
C PRO A 173 6.22 -13.43 2.18
N VAL A 174 5.26 -13.34 3.10
CA VAL A 174 3.93 -12.76 2.84
C VAL A 174 3.68 -11.60 3.81
N ALA A 175 3.66 -10.39 3.27
CA ALA A 175 3.32 -9.17 3.99
C ALA A 175 1.81 -8.92 3.93
N ILE A 176 1.15 -8.70 5.05
CA ILE A 176 -0.28 -8.44 5.13
C ILE A 176 -0.54 -7.04 5.66
N GLU A 177 -1.39 -6.28 4.96
CA GLU A 177 -1.85 -4.95 5.38
C GLU A 177 -3.25 -4.67 4.82
N HIS A 178 -3.93 -3.66 5.37
CA HIS A 178 -5.14 -3.11 4.78
C HIS A 178 -4.84 -2.38 3.46
N THR A 179 -5.83 -2.32 2.56
CA THR A 179 -5.65 -1.76 1.22
C THR A 179 -5.21 -0.29 1.25
N ALA A 180 -5.76 0.53 2.16
CA ALA A 180 -5.35 1.92 2.31
C ALA A 180 -3.86 2.04 2.74
N ALA A 181 -3.41 1.22 3.69
CA ALA A 181 -2.02 1.20 4.16
C ALA A 181 -1.06 0.75 3.05
N ALA A 182 -1.44 -0.26 2.26
CA ALA A 182 -0.68 -0.72 1.10
C ALA A 182 -0.55 0.38 0.04
N CYS A 183 -1.63 1.08 -0.28
CA CYS A 183 -1.60 2.19 -1.23
C CYS A 183 -0.76 3.37 -0.72
N ALA A 184 -0.84 3.70 0.57
CA ALA A 184 0.01 4.70 1.19
C ALA A 184 1.50 4.30 1.15
N ALA A 185 1.83 3.03 1.38
CA ALA A 185 3.19 2.52 1.19
C ALA A 185 3.69 2.72 -0.24
N TYR A 186 2.86 2.45 -1.25
CA TYR A 186 3.20 2.76 -2.64
C TYR A 186 3.45 4.26 -2.86
N HIS A 187 2.56 5.13 -2.39
CA HIS A 187 2.74 6.57 -2.55
C HIS A 187 4.01 7.08 -1.84
N LEU A 188 4.33 6.52 -0.67
CA LEU A 188 5.51 6.87 0.11
C LEU A 188 6.83 6.49 -0.58
N LEU A 189 6.85 5.37 -1.31
CA LEU A 189 8.07 4.86 -1.95
C LEU A 189 8.19 5.25 -3.43
N HIS A 190 7.08 5.35 -4.14
CA HIS A 190 7.06 5.37 -5.60
C HIS A 190 6.14 6.44 -6.19
N GLY A 191 5.06 6.80 -5.51
CA GLY A 191 4.06 7.74 -6.03
C GLY A 191 4.22 9.18 -5.54
N GLU A 192 3.09 9.89 -5.51
CA GLU A 192 2.96 11.32 -5.19
C GLU A 192 3.52 11.77 -3.82
N ALA A 193 3.76 10.84 -2.89
CA ALA A 193 4.32 11.14 -1.57
C ALA A 193 5.81 10.78 -1.42
N LYS A 194 6.52 10.49 -2.52
CA LYS A 194 7.93 10.07 -2.47
C LYS A 194 8.81 11.02 -1.66
N LEU A 195 8.56 12.32 -1.74
CA LEU A 195 9.31 13.38 -1.04
C LEU A 195 8.53 14.04 0.10
N LEU A 196 7.40 13.45 0.53
CA LEU A 196 6.60 13.96 1.63
C LEU A 196 6.88 13.18 2.91
N ASP A 197 6.81 13.87 4.04
CA ASP A 197 7.01 13.29 5.35
C ASP A 197 5.68 12.87 5.98
N SER A 198 4.65 13.69 5.85
CA SER A 198 3.36 13.46 6.50
C SER A 198 2.20 13.71 5.55
N PHE A 199 1.40 12.68 5.27
CA PHE A 199 0.24 12.75 4.37
C PHE A 199 -0.84 11.75 4.81
N CYS A 200 -2.08 11.99 4.36
CA CYS A 200 -3.16 11.02 4.50
C CYS A 200 -3.48 10.43 3.12
N TYR A 201 -3.61 9.12 3.02
CA TYR A 201 -4.20 8.47 1.84
C TYR A 201 -5.66 8.11 2.15
N ILE A 202 -6.60 8.47 1.28
CA ILE A 202 -8.00 8.03 1.35
C ILE A 202 -8.23 6.98 0.26
N HIS A 203 -8.71 5.82 0.67
CA HIS A 203 -9.09 4.71 -0.18
C HIS A 203 -10.61 4.65 -0.37
N LEU A 204 -11.06 4.89 -1.60
CA LEU A 204 -12.42 4.66 -2.07
C LEU A 204 -12.63 3.16 -2.32
N GLY A 205 -12.87 2.39 -1.27
CA GLY A 205 -13.18 0.96 -1.34
C GLY A 205 -14.64 0.67 -1.00
N GLN A 206 -14.96 -0.62 -0.87
CA GLN A 206 -16.26 -1.09 -0.36
C GLN A 206 -16.62 -0.43 0.96
N GLN A 207 -15.60 -0.21 1.80
CA GLN A 207 -15.62 0.78 2.87
C GLN A 207 -14.62 1.89 2.54
N LEU A 208 -14.90 3.10 3.03
CA LEU A 208 -13.95 4.20 3.02
C LEU A 208 -12.93 3.99 4.11
N ASP A 209 -11.68 3.85 3.68
CA ASP A 209 -10.55 3.71 4.59
C ASP A 209 -9.57 4.85 4.35
N ALA A 210 -8.76 5.13 5.35
CA ALA A 210 -7.62 6.02 5.25
C ALA A 210 -6.38 5.34 5.80
N ALA A 211 -5.22 5.78 5.34
CA ALA A 211 -3.95 5.47 5.96
C ALA A 211 -3.22 6.77 6.25
N LEU A 212 -2.61 6.83 7.43
CA LEU A 212 -1.93 8.02 7.91
C LEU A 212 -0.44 7.75 7.89
N VAL A 213 0.30 8.63 7.25
CA VAL A 213 1.75 8.65 7.28
C VAL A 213 2.18 9.90 8.03
N TYR A 214 3.06 9.72 9.01
CA TYR A 214 3.68 10.80 9.77
C TYR A 214 5.17 10.51 9.93
N ASP A 215 6.03 11.49 9.64
CA ASP A 215 7.49 11.32 9.61
C ASP A 215 7.93 10.09 8.79
N ARG A 216 7.30 9.90 7.62
CA ARG A 216 7.50 8.79 6.69
C ARG A 216 7.21 7.41 7.28
N LYS A 217 6.47 7.35 8.39
CA LYS A 217 6.03 6.10 9.02
C LYS A 217 4.52 5.94 8.90
N LEU A 218 4.07 4.77 8.48
CA LEU A 218 2.66 4.41 8.56
C LEU A 218 2.25 4.28 10.03
N LEU A 219 1.20 4.99 10.41
CA LEU A 219 0.56 4.86 11.71
C LEU A 219 -0.41 3.69 11.67
N LEU A 220 -0.12 2.65 12.46
CA LEU A 220 -0.97 1.46 12.58
C LEU A 220 -2.01 1.60 13.71
N GLY A 221 -1.72 2.43 14.71
CA GLY A 221 -2.56 2.58 15.90
C GLY A 221 -2.45 1.38 16.84
N HIS A 222 -3.25 1.39 17.90
CA HIS A 222 -3.14 0.38 18.97
C HIS A 222 -3.53 -1.04 18.51
N ASN A 223 -4.58 -1.16 17.69
CA ASN A 223 -5.16 -2.42 17.24
C ASN A 223 -5.09 -2.64 15.72
N GLY A 224 -4.28 -1.84 15.01
CA GLY A 224 -4.12 -1.94 13.56
C GLY A 224 -5.27 -1.34 12.73
N LEU A 225 -6.27 -0.70 13.37
CA LEU A 225 -7.45 -0.13 12.68
C LEU A 225 -7.36 1.38 12.46
N THR A 226 -6.15 1.91 12.33
CA THR A 226 -5.99 3.34 12.04
C THR A 226 -6.66 3.69 10.72
N GLY A 227 -7.34 4.84 10.69
CA GLY A 227 -7.95 5.36 9.48
C GLY A 227 -9.23 4.64 9.07
N ALA A 228 -10.04 4.16 10.01
CA ALA A 228 -11.44 3.79 9.78
C ALA A 228 -12.30 5.03 9.44
N LEU A 229 -11.94 5.76 8.38
CA LEU A 229 -12.53 7.04 7.98
C LEU A 229 -14.03 6.91 7.69
N GLY A 230 -14.44 5.78 7.11
CA GLY A 230 -15.83 5.48 6.81
C GLY A 230 -16.74 5.39 8.04
N GLU A 231 -16.17 5.20 9.23
CA GLU A 231 -16.92 5.05 10.49
C GLU A 231 -17.21 6.39 11.18
N ILE A 232 -16.64 7.51 10.70
CA ILE A 232 -16.96 8.81 11.27
C ILE A 232 -18.44 9.12 11.03
N PHE A 233 -19.09 9.70 12.04
CA PHE A 233 -20.45 10.19 11.90
C PHE A 233 -20.46 11.47 11.06
N VAL A 234 -21.30 11.47 10.04
CA VAL A 234 -21.58 12.60 9.17
C VAL A 234 -23.09 12.67 9.00
N THR A 235 -23.67 13.82 9.31
CA THR A 235 -25.10 14.06 9.13
C THR A 235 -25.25 15.01 7.95
N PRO A 236 -25.57 14.52 6.74
CA PRO A 236 -25.88 15.41 5.63
C PRO A 236 -27.20 16.14 5.91
N ASP A 237 -27.24 17.45 5.64
CA ASP A 237 -28.48 18.24 5.69
C ASP A 237 -29.43 17.80 4.56
N LEU A 238 -30.28 16.81 4.83
CA LEU A 238 -31.18 16.22 3.83
C LEU A 238 -32.65 16.67 3.97
N ASP A 239 -33.15 16.91 5.19
CA ASP A 239 -34.47 17.51 5.48
C ASP A 239 -34.59 17.84 6.99
N GLU A 240 -35.38 18.85 7.38
CA GLU A 240 -35.60 19.30 8.78
C GLU A 240 -36.33 18.27 9.66
N LYS A 241 -36.83 17.17 9.07
CA LYS A 241 -37.74 16.23 9.76
C LYS A 241 -37.15 14.89 10.19
N THR A 242 -35.96 14.52 9.72
CA THR A 242 -35.27 13.28 10.16
C THR A 242 -33.76 13.42 10.03
N THR A 243 -33.10 14.00 11.04
CA THR A 243 -31.65 13.84 11.25
C THR A 243 -31.37 12.48 11.87
N GLU A 244 -31.27 11.44 11.04
CA GLU A 244 -30.66 10.18 11.47
C GLU A 244 -29.13 10.30 11.32
N LEU A 245 -28.40 9.93 12.37
CA LEU A 245 -26.93 9.86 12.32
C LEU A 245 -26.53 8.78 11.29
N GLY A 246 -25.77 9.17 10.27
CA GLY A 246 -25.18 8.23 9.32
C GLY A 246 -23.65 8.16 9.48
N ARG A 247 -23.08 7.02 9.11
CA ARG A 247 -21.64 6.86 8.96
C ARG A 247 -21.23 7.33 7.57
N LEU A 248 -19.99 7.79 7.40
CA LEU A 248 -19.50 8.22 6.08
C LEU A 248 -19.59 7.10 5.03
N ASN A 249 -19.45 5.85 5.45
CA ASN A 249 -19.67 4.67 4.63
C ASN A 249 -21.06 4.61 3.99
N ASP A 250 -22.10 5.18 4.61
CA ASP A 250 -23.47 5.16 4.10
C ASP A 250 -23.65 6.08 2.89
N TYR A 251 -22.78 7.07 2.71
CA TYR A 251 -22.93 8.13 1.71
C TYR A 251 -21.86 8.13 0.63
N ALA A 252 -20.62 7.73 0.96
CA ALA A 252 -19.47 7.99 0.10
C ALA A 252 -18.58 6.78 -0.20
N SER A 253 -18.96 5.58 0.26
CA SER A 253 -18.25 4.34 -0.06
C SER A 253 -18.63 3.77 -1.42
N VAL A 254 -17.80 2.86 -1.95
CA VAL A 254 -18.14 2.06 -3.14
C VAL A 254 -19.38 1.19 -2.89
N ALA A 255 -19.60 0.71 -1.66
CA ALA A 255 -20.81 -0.02 -1.31
C ALA A 255 -22.07 0.87 -1.42
N SER A 256 -22.01 2.12 -0.97
CA SER A 256 -23.10 3.09 -1.11
C SER A 256 -23.41 3.39 -2.59
N LEU A 257 -22.37 3.54 -3.42
CA LEU A 257 -22.50 3.74 -4.87
C LEU A 257 -23.14 2.53 -5.55
N THR A 258 -22.67 1.33 -5.21
CA THR A 258 -23.20 0.07 -5.75
C THR A 258 -24.68 -0.10 -5.37
N ASN A 259 -25.04 0.24 -4.13
CA ASN A 259 -26.43 0.25 -3.67
C ASN A 259 -27.29 1.27 -4.41
N PHE A 260 -26.76 2.47 -4.66
CA PHE A 260 -27.44 3.49 -5.47
C PHE A 260 -27.67 2.99 -6.91
N ILE A 261 -26.63 2.46 -7.56
CA ILE A 261 -26.72 1.89 -8.91
C ILE A 261 -27.79 0.80 -8.96
N ARG A 262 -27.73 -0.17 -8.04
CA ARG A 262 -28.71 -1.26 -7.97
C ARG A 262 -30.16 -0.76 -7.83
N LYS A 263 -30.40 0.27 -7.03
CA LYS A 263 -31.75 0.77 -6.73
C LYS A 263 -32.29 1.77 -7.76
N LYS A 264 -31.42 2.63 -8.31
CA LYS A 264 -31.81 3.81 -9.09
C LYS A 264 -31.32 3.78 -10.54
N GLN A 265 -30.25 3.04 -10.84
CA GLN A 265 -29.63 2.96 -12.16
C GLN A 265 -29.27 1.50 -12.53
N PRO A 266 -30.22 0.54 -12.49
CA PRO A 266 -29.94 -0.89 -12.66
C PRO A 266 -29.25 -1.23 -13.99
N GLN A 267 -29.42 -0.41 -15.02
CA GLN A 267 -28.74 -0.53 -16.32
C GLN A 267 -27.21 -0.40 -16.25
N LEU A 268 -26.66 0.16 -15.16
CA LEU A 268 -25.22 0.26 -14.93
C LEU A 268 -24.65 -0.92 -14.13
N GLN A 269 -25.49 -1.82 -13.61
CA GLN A 269 -25.07 -2.88 -12.69
C GLN A 269 -24.11 -3.91 -13.33
N THR A 270 -24.19 -4.11 -14.64
CA THR A 270 -23.33 -5.05 -15.37
C THR A 270 -21.93 -4.50 -15.65
N GLN A 271 -21.68 -3.22 -15.38
CA GLN A 271 -20.39 -2.59 -15.59
C GLN A 271 -19.51 -2.68 -14.35
N SER A 272 -18.23 -2.95 -14.54
CA SER A 272 -17.25 -2.77 -13.48
C SER A 272 -17.13 -1.29 -13.13
N LEU A 273 -17.08 -0.96 -11.84
CA LEU A 273 -16.87 0.42 -11.40
C LEU A 273 -15.51 0.97 -11.86
N LEU A 274 -14.55 0.08 -12.15
CA LEU A 274 -13.25 0.43 -12.73
C LEU A 274 -13.35 0.87 -14.20
N THR A 275 -14.45 0.55 -14.89
CA THR A 275 -14.65 0.85 -16.33
C THR A 275 -15.79 1.83 -16.60
N ILE A 276 -16.53 2.25 -15.58
CA ILE A 276 -17.56 3.30 -15.72
C ILE A 276 -16.92 4.60 -16.20
N ASN A 277 -17.53 5.27 -17.18
CA ASN A 277 -17.02 6.51 -17.76
C ASN A 277 -18.16 7.50 -18.10
N ALA A 278 -17.79 8.65 -18.68
CA ALA A 278 -18.73 9.68 -19.08
C ALA A 278 -19.81 9.18 -20.07
N GLU A 279 -19.44 8.30 -20.99
CA GLU A 279 -20.36 7.78 -22.01
C GLU A 279 -21.40 6.83 -21.42
N SER A 280 -20.98 5.96 -20.49
CA SER A 280 -21.89 4.97 -19.89
C SER A 280 -22.77 5.58 -18.80
N ALA A 281 -22.17 6.35 -17.89
CA ALA A 281 -22.85 6.91 -16.72
C ALA A 281 -23.38 8.33 -16.95
N GLY A 282 -22.65 9.19 -17.65
CA GLY A 282 -23.00 10.60 -17.83
C GLY A 282 -23.40 11.27 -16.51
N ASP A 283 -24.63 11.77 -16.46
CA ASP A 283 -25.22 12.43 -15.28
C ASP A 283 -26.09 11.50 -14.43
N LYS A 284 -26.20 10.21 -14.78
CA LYS A 284 -27.00 9.22 -14.02
C LYS A 284 -26.53 9.05 -12.57
N LEU A 285 -25.25 9.35 -12.31
CA LEU A 285 -24.63 9.28 -10.98
C LEU A 285 -24.63 10.61 -10.23
N ASP A 286 -25.09 11.71 -10.85
CA ASP A 286 -25.12 13.03 -10.22
C ASP A 286 -25.88 13.08 -8.89
N PRO A 287 -27.03 12.38 -8.71
CA PRO A 287 -27.70 12.36 -7.41
C PRO A 287 -26.86 11.72 -6.31
N TRP A 288 -26.07 10.69 -6.64
CA TRP A 288 -25.14 10.09 -5.67
C TRP A 288 -23.98 11.03 -5.36
N PHE A 289 -23.41 11.70 -6.35
CA PHE A 289 -22.37 12.71 -6.12
C PHE A 289 -22.87 13.86 -5.24
N ALA A 290 -24.10 14.34 -5.46
CA ALA A 290 -24.69 15.39 -4.64
C ALA A 290 -24.80 14.94 -3.16
N LEU A 291 -25.22 13.69 -2.93
CA LEU A 291 -25.33 13.11 -1.59
C LEU A 291 -23.96 12.89 -0.92
N SER A 292 -22.95 12.45 -1.68
CA SER A 292 -21.63 12.09 -1.13
C SER A 292 -20.71 13.29 -0.90
N THR A 293 -20.97 14.43 -1.56
CA THR A 293 -20.08 15.60 -1.56
C THR A 293 -19.88 16.20 -0.18
N GLU A 294 -20.95 16.58 0.52
CA GLU A 294 -20.82 17.25 1.82
C GLU A 294 -20.19 16.34 2.90
N PRO A 295 -20.64 15.07 3.06
CA PRO A 295 -20.00 14.12 3.94
C PRO A 295 -18.48 13.98 3.70
N MET A 296 -18.06 13.87 2.43
CA MET A 296 -16.64 13.78 2.09
C MET A 296 -15.86 15.07 2.36
N ARG A 297 -16.47 16.24 2.13
CA ARG A 297 -15.84 17.54 2.47
C ARG A 297 -15.60 17.65 3.98
N ILE A 298 -16.55 17.20 4.80
CA ILE A 298 -16.41 17.11 6.26
C ILE A 298 -15.28 16.15 6.63
N ALA A 299 -15.24 14.96 6.03
CA ALA A 299 -14.18 13.97 6.29
C ALA A 299 -12.78 14.54 5.99
N ILE A 300 -12.62 15.22 4.86
CA ILE A 300 -11.37 15.90 4.47
C ILE A 300 -10.99 16.98 5.48
N HIS A 301 -11.95 17.84 5.86
CA HIS A 301 -11.72 18.87 6.88
C HIS A 301 -11.26 18.24 8.20
N THR A 302 -11.91 17.17 8.65
CA THR A 302 -11.58 16.46 9.89
C THR A 302 -10.16 15.90 9.87
N LEU A 303 -9.76 15.22 8.78
CA LEU A 303 -8.41 14.70 8.63
C LEU A 303 -7.35 15.80 8.70
N GLU A 304 -7.59 16.93 8.04
CA GLU A 304 -6.67 18.07 8.06
C GLU A 304 -6.60 18.70 9.45
N SER A 305 -7.74 18.90 10.12
CA SER A 305 -7.80 19.53 11.43
C SER A 305 -7.14 18.69 12.53
N ILE A 306 -7.21 17.35 12.43
CA ILE A 306 -6.61 16.44 13.41
C ILE A 306 -5.12 16.21 13.13
N PHE A 307 -4.74 15.97 11.88
CA PHE A 307 -3.39 15.52 11.54
C PHE A 307 -2.47 16.61 10.99
N ASN A 308 -3.03 17.72 10.51
CA ASN A 308 -2.28 18.81 9.87
C ASN A 308 -1.24 18.31 8.85
N CYS A 309 -1.68 17.37 8.00
CA CYS A 309 -0.81 16.72 7.03
C CYS A 309 -0.41 17.66 5.87
N GLN A 310 0.69 17.35 5.18
CA GLN A 310 1.15 18.14 4.04
C GLN A 310 0.18 18.06 2.86
N THR A 311 -0.50 16.92 2.68
CA THR A 311 -1.50 16.71 1.62
C THR A 311 -2.40 15.52 1.93
N ILE A 312 -3.56 15.48 1.29
CA ILE A 312 -4.39 14.29 1.18
C ILE A 312 -4.24 13.72 -0.23
N ILE A 313 -3.92 12.44 -0.34
CA ILE A 313 -3.95 11.69 -1.60
C ILE A 313 -5.23 10.86 -1.61
N ILE A 314 -5.97 10.85 -2.71
CA ILE A 314 -7.20 10.06 -2.85
C ILE A 314 -7.15 9.14 -4.07
N GLY A 315 -7.51 7.88 -3.85
CA GLY A 315 -7.58 6.83 -4.87
C GLY A 315 -8.52 5.71 -4.42
N GLY A 316 -8.65 4.63 -5.19
CA GLY A 316 -9.44 3.47 -4.78
C GLY A 316 -9.95 2.60 -5.92
N GLU A 317 -11.01 1.85 -5.67
CA GLU A 317 -11.60 0.88 -6.61
C GLU A 317 -12.63 1.54 -7.54
N VAL A 318 -12.23 2.63 -8.19
CA VAL A 318 -13.07 3.41 -9.11
C VAL A 318 -12.30 3.76 -10.37
N SER A 319 -13.00 4.11 -11.44
CA SER A 319 -12.34 4.62 -12.64
C SER A 319 -11.73 6.01 -12.44
N SER A 320 -10.74 6.34 -13.25
CA SER A 320 -10.08 7.65 -13.30
C SER A 320 -11.08 8.79 -13.56
N TRP A 321 -12.05 8.56 -14.46
CA TRP A 321 -13.14 9.50 -14.73
C TRP A 321 -14.00 9.75 -13.50
N PHE A 322 -14.39 8.68 -12.78
CA PHE A 322 -15.21 8.81 -11.59
C PHE A 322 -14.49 9.61 -10.52
N LEU A 323 -13.19 9.32 -10.30
CA LEU A 323 -12.38 10.04 -9.32
C LEU A 323 -12.23 11.52 -9.68
N ASP A 324 -12.01 11.85 -10.96
CA ASP A 324 -11.99 13.25 -11.43
C ASP A 324 -13.32 13.96 -11.16
N LYS A 325 -14.44 13.30 -11.51
CA LYS A 325 -15.77 13.85 -11.28
C LYS A 325 -16.03 14.07 -9.78
N LEU A 326 -15.67 13.11 -8.92
CA LEU A 326 -15.77 13.26 -7.47
C LEU A 326 -14.95 14.45 -6.97
N ILE A 327 -13.65 14.50 -7.28
CA ILE A 327 -12.75 15.59 -6.84
C ILE A 327 -13.26 16.96 -7.31
N SER A 328 -13.81 17.04 -8.52
CA SER A 328 -14.40 18.28 -9.03
C SER A 328 -15.59 18.75 -8.18
N ARG A 329 -16.45 17.82 -7.71
CA ARG A 329 -17.63 18.11 -6.88
C ARG A 329 -17.27 18.46 -5.45
N LEU A 330 -16.14 17.99 -4.93
CA LEU A 330 -15.65 18.34 -3.59
C LEU A 330 -15.21 19.81 -3.47
N ARG A 331 -15.07 20.54 -4.59
CA ARG A 331 -14.66 21.94 -4.60
C ARG A 331 -15.87 22.90 -4.53
N PRO A 332 -15.75 24.03 -3.81
CA PRO A 332 -14.61 24.42 -2.96
C PRO A 332 -14.56 23.55 -1.70
N PHE A 333 -13.36 23.20 -1.23
CA PHE A 333 -13.21 22.46 0.02
C PHE A 333 -13.61 23.34 1.23
N ILE A 334 -14.13 22.73 2.30
CA ILE A 334 -14.40 23.44 3.56
C ILE A 334 -13.08 24.03 4.08
N PRO A 335 -13.02 25.31 4.47
CA PRO A 335 -11.85 25.89 5.12
C PRO A 335 -11.40 25.06 6.33
N SER A 336 -10.09 24.82 6.47
CA SER A 336 -9.51 24.05 7.58
C SER A 336 -8.14 24.64 7.94
N VAL A 337 -7.41 24.01 8.86
CA VAL A 337 -6.04 24.41 9.17
C VAL A 337 -5.12 24.42 7.93
N ALA A 338 -5.46 23.65 6.89
CA ALA A 338 -4.74 23.54 5.64
C ALA A 338 -4.63 24.85 4.84
N GLN A 339 -5.44 25.86 5.15
CA GLN A 339 -5.41 27.18 4.49
C GLN A 339 -4.34 28.12 5.06
N PHE A 340 -3.81 27.81 6.25
CA PHE A 340 -2.82 28.65 6.91
C PHE A 340 -1.40 28.24 6.50
N GLY A 341 -0.53 29.23 6.29
CA GLY A 341 0.85 29.00 5.89
C GLY A 341 1.06 28.88 4.38
N LYS A 342 2.32 28.74 3.97
CA LYS A 342 2.69 28.52 2.56
C LYS A 342 2.56 27.03 2.25
N ARG A 343 1.93 26.69 1.12
CA ARG A 343 1.82 25.31 0.63
C ARG A 343 2.77 25.10 -0.55
N GLU A 344 3.63 24.09 -0.43
CA GLU A 344 4.48 23.64 -1.53
C GLU A 344 3.81 22.54 -2.38
N VAL A 345 2.79 21.90 -1.83
CA VAL A 345 2.01 20.85 -2.49
C VAL A 345 0.51 21.16 -2.49
N PRO A 346 -0.24 20.67 -3.50
CA PRO A 346 -1.70 20.79 -3.53
C PRO A 346 -2.34 20.27 -2.23
N ARG A 347 -3.52 20.81 -1.89
CA ARG A 347 -4.29 20.37 -0.72
C ARG A 347 -4.74 18.91 -0.84
N LEU A 348 -5.19 18.53 -2.03
CA LEU A 348 -5.64 17.20 -2.36
C LEU A 348 -5.06 16.78 -3.71
N ILE A 349 -4.47 15.60 -3.77
CA ILE A 349 -3.82 15.01 -4.94
C ILE A 349 -4.62 13.77 -5.37
N LYS A 350 -4.88 13.66 -6.66
CA LYS A 350 -5.46 12.47 -7.28
C LYS A 350 -4.40 11.40 -7.45
N THR A 351 -4.70 10.16 -7.11
CA THR A 351 -3.87 9.01 -7.48
C THR A 351 -3.86 8.79 -9.01
N PRO A 352 -2.68 8.76 -9.66
CA PRO A 352 -2.54 8.34 -11.07
C PRO A 352 -2.83 6.84 -11.25
N ASP A 353 -3.41 6.46 -12.40
CA ASP A 353 -3.84 5.08 -12.74
C ASP A 353 -4.57 4.41 -11.58
N VAL A 354 -5.59 5.12 -11.06
CA VAL A 354 -6.30 4.74 -9.84
C VAL A 354 -6.83 3.30 -9.89
N GLU A 355 -7.20 2.79 -11.06
CA GLU A 355 -7.74 1.46 -11.27
C GLU A 355 -6.79 0.34 -10.80
N LEU A 356 -5.48 0.60 -10.82
CA LEU A 356 -4.45 -0.35 -10.43
C LEU A 356 -3.86 -0.07 -9.04
N ILE A 357 -4.23 1.03 -8.36
CA ILE A 357 -3.53 1.47 -7.14
C ILE A 357 -3.50 0.42 -6.03
N ALA A 358 -4.58 -0.35 -5.87
CA ALA A 358 -4.63 -1.40 -4.88
C ALA A 358 -3.57 -2.49 -5.15
N LEU A 359 -3.41 -2.89 -6.42
CA LEU A 359 -2.40 -3.86 -6.82
C LEU A 359 -0.98 -3.29 -6.70
N LYS A 360 -0.76 -2.04 -7.13
CA LYS A 360 0.52 -1.33 -6.96
C LYS A 360 0.91 -1.25 -5.47
N GLY A 361 -0.06 -0.92 -4.62
CA GLY A 361 0.08 -0.88 -3.16
C GLY A 361 0.52 -2.20 -2.57
N LEU A 362 -0.20 -3.28 -2.90
CA LEU A 362 0.08 -4.61 -2.37
C LEU A 362 1.41 -5.16 -2.86
N GLY A 363 1.74 -4.99 -4.15
CA GLY A 363 3.06 -5.36 -4.69
C GLY A 363 4.21 -4.61 -4.01
N THR A 364 3.94 -3.42 -3.45
CA THR A 364 4.94 -2.65 -2.70
C THR A 364 5.18 -3.18 -1.28
N LEU A 365 4.23 -3.93 -0.69
CA LEU A 365 4.31 -4.33 0.73
C LEU A 365 5.56 -5.13 1.09
N PRO A 366 6.02 -6.14 0.31
CA PRO A 366 7.26 -6.86 0.64
C PRO A 366 8.48 -5.94 0.74
N LEU A 367 8.61 -4.99 -0.20
CA LEU A 367 9.70 -4.00 -0.18
C LEU A 367 9.54 -3.00 0.96
N HIS A 368 8.32 -2.55 1.23
CA HIS A 368 8.05 -1.67 2.36
C HIS A 368 8.38 -2.34 3.71
N ALA A 369 8.01 -3.62 3.88
CA ALA A 369 8.37 -4.40 5.06
C ALA A 369 9.90 -4.62 5.17
N ALA A 370 10.59 -4.79 4.03
CA ALA A 370 12.05 -4.94 4.00
C ALA A 370 12.79 -3.73 4.58
N ILE A 371 12.33 -2.50 4.31
CA ILE A 371 13.02 -1.27 4.72
C ILE A 371 12.56 -0.72 6.07
N ARG A 372 11.49 -1.26 6.66
CA ARG A 372 11.03 -0.88 8.00
C ARG A 372 11.94 -1.46 9.08
N LEU A 373 12.28 -0.62 10.07
CA LEU A 373 13.05 -1.04 11.24
C LEU A 373 12.19 -1.78 12.27
N ASP A 374 10.88 -1.51 12.30
CA ASP A 374 9.93 -2.07 13.29
C ASP A 374 8.99 -3.14 12.68
N ALA A 375 9.41 -3.82 11.61
CA ALA A 375 8.54 -4.62 10.72
C ALA A 375 8.02 -5.95 11.30
N THR A 376 8.20 -6.22 12.59
CA THR A 376 8.10 -7.58 13.16
C THR A 376 6.70 -8.20 13.07
N ASN A 377 5.64 -7.44 12.80
CA ASN A 377 4.27 -7.93 12.88
C ASN A 377 3.50 -7.99 11.56
N THR A 378 4.06 -7.52 10.44
CA THR A 378 3.31 -7.41 9.16
C THR A 378 3.73 -8.43 8.13
N ILE A 379 4.92 -9.05 8.26
CA ILE A 379 5.42 -10.04 7.31
C ILE A 379 5.63 -11.38 8.00
N GLY A 380 4.98 -12.42 7.49
CA GLY A 380 5.24 -13.80 7.90
C GLY A 380 6.25 -14.43 6.96
N LEU A 381 7.13 -15.27 7.51
CA LEU A 381 8.23 -15.90 6.79
C LEU A 381 8.03 -17.43 6.73
N PRO A 382 8.35 -18.08 5.60
CA PRO A 382 8.49 -19.52 5.53
C PRO A 382 9.75 -19.97 6.31
N PRO A 383 9.94 -21.28 6.52
CA PRO A 383 11.20 -21.80 7.06
C PRO A 383 12.41 -21.29 6.29
N VAL A 384 13.53 -21.05 6.98
CA VAL A 384 14.76 -20.47 6.38
C VAL A 384 15.26 -21.28 5.18
N SER A 385 15.05 -22.60 5.18
CA SER A 385 15.39 -23.52 4.09
C SER A 385 14.62 -23.26 2.78
N ALA A 386 13.45 -22.61 2.86
CA ALA A 386 12.63 -22.26 1.70
C ALA A 386 12.94 -20.88 1.13
N LEU A 387 13.61 -20.02 1.92
CA LEU A 387 13.99 -18.67 1.52
C LEU A 387 15.13 -18.69 0.50
N THR A 388 15.03 -17.83 -0.50
CA THR A 388 16.08 -17.61 -1.49
C THR A 388 17.22 -16.77 -0.90
N PRO A 389 18.43 -16.74 -1.50
CA PRO A 389 19.51 -15.87 -1.02
C PRO A 389 19.10 -14.39 -0.92
N LEU A 390 18.31 -13.90 -1.88
CA LEU A 390 17.70 -12.56 -1.84
C LEU A 390 16.83 -12.38 -0.60
N GLN A 391 15.90 -13.31 -0.35
CA GLN A 391 14.97 -13.21 0.77
C GLN A 391 15.66 -13.39 2.12
N GLN A 392 16.67 -14.27 2.20
CA GLN A 392 17.47 -14.44 3.41
C GLN A 392 18.26 -13.17 3.74
N LEU A 393 18.86 -12.53 2.75
CA LEU A 393 19.59 -11.28 2.96
C LEU A 393 18.70 -10.19 3.56
N ILE A 394 17.43 -10.11 3.13
CA ILE A 394 16.51 -9.04 3.49
C ILE A 394 15.69 -9.34 4.74
N PHE A 395 15.21 -10.57 4.92
CA PHE A 395 14.23 -10.92 5.93
C PHE A 395 14.76 -11.80 7.06
N ASN A 396 15.90 -12.47 6.89
CA ASN A 396 16.44 -13.34 7.93
C ASN A 396 17.12 -12.50 9.02
N ASP A 397 16.36 -12.13 10.05
CA ASP A 397 16.92 -11.58 11.28
C ASP A 397 17.23 -12.73 12.25
N PRO A 398 18.48 -12.92 12.70
CA PRO A 398 18.88 -14.08 13.51
C PRO A 398 18.09 -14.29 14.82
N ASP A 399 17.35 -13.30 15.32
CA ASP A 399 16.55 -13.41 16.55
C ASP A 399 15.03 -13.55 16.32
N GLN A 400 14.52 -13.54 15.07
CA GLN A 400 13.09 -13.84 14.84
C GLN A 400 12.72 -15.31 15.10
N GLY A 401 13.72 -16.18 15.30
CA GLY A 401 13.54 -17.57 15.72
C GLY A 401 13.44 -17.80 17.23
N SER A 402 13.52 -16.77 18.08
CA SER A 402 13.43 -16.93 19.54
C SER A 402 12.11 -16.47 20.17
N ALA A 403 11.10 -16.12 19.37
CA ALA A 403 9.76 -15.79 19.86
C ALA A 403 8.80 -16.98 19.65
N THR A 404 9.12 -18.12 20.27
CA THR A 404 8.17 -19.23 20.44
C THR A 404 8.20 -19.69 21.90
N ILE A 405 7.03 -19.59 22.53
CA ILE A 405 6.58 -20.29 23.73
C ILE A 405 7.21 -19.80 25.04
N ASP A 406 6.58 -18.79 25.64
CA ASP A 406 6.28 -18.87 27.07
C ASP A 406 4.75 -18.93 27.17
N GLU A 407 4.24 -20.16 27.30
CA GLU A 407 2.93 -20.42 27.89
C GLU A 407 3.04 -20.11 29.39
N ASP A 408 2.13 -19.28 29.89
CA ASP A 408 1.61 -19.34 31.26
C ASP A 408 0.13 -18.95 31.26
#